data_AF-A0A2V7VZL1-F1
#
_entry.id   AF-A0A2V7VZL1-F1
#
_cell.length_a   1.000
_cell.length_b   1.000
_cell.length_c   1.000
_cell.angle_alpha   90.00
_cell.angle_beta   90.00
_cell.angle_gamma   90.00
#
_symmetry.space_group_name_H-M   'P 1'
#
loop_
_entity.id
_entity.type
_entity.pdbx_description
1 polymer ?
#
loop_
_entity_poly.entity_id
_entity_poly.type
_entity_poly.pdbx_seq_one_letter_code
_entity_poly.pdbx_strand_id
1 'polypeptide(L)'
;MNDLTIHVATVNGSGSQSSNNVLMRSIFQMGVPVSGKNMFPSNIAGLPTWFTIRANKDGWIARKKEVDLMVCMNAQTAREDVEALQPGSLCIYDAPLNCKSIRKDIIFYEVPFAKLAGELSTDSRLRKLLTNMIYVGIVAELIGIDRQEIIAAIGKQFKGKQKAIDPNVASIDKGMEFARANLPRQNHWRIERMNKTTGKIIIEGNAAAAIGAMFGGVSVVTWYPITPSSSLCESLIDYMKQYRIGPDGKATFAIVQAEDELAAIGMVLGAGWAGARALTSTAGPGISLMAEFAGLGYFAELPGVIWDIQRVGPSTGLPTRTSQGDILQVVFLSHGDTQHIALIPGNVEECFQFAAEALDLAEVFQTPIFVLSDLDLGMNNWMSDPFQYPDKPYRRGKVMTKEKLEALGGKWGRYADVDG
;
A
#
# COMPACT_ATOMS: atom_id res chain seq x y z
N MET A 1 9.98 -23.73 11.46
CA MET A 1 9.13 -22.99 12.41
C MET A 1 9.19 -21.52 12.09
N ASN A 2 8.04 -20.84 11.94
CA ASN A 2 7.96 -19.40 11.65
C ASN A 2 8.85 -18.97 10.49
N ASP A 3 8.93 -19.77 9.43
CA ASP A 3 9.60 -19.44 8.18
C ASP A 3 8.76 -20.08 7.08
N LEU A 4 7.99 -19.25 6.39
CA LEU A 4 6.95 -19.70 5.48
C LEU A 4 6.63 -18.62 4.45
N THR A 5 6.59 -19.01 3.18
CA THR A 5 6.02 -18.24 2.09
C THR A 5 4.71 -18.88 1.65
N ILE A 6 3.60 -18.15 1.83
CA ILE A 6 2.28 -18.51 1.31
C ILE A 6 2.04 -17.73 0.02
N HIS A 7 1.58 -18.42 -1.01
CA HIS A 7 1.21 -17.81 -2.28
C HIS A 7 -0.25 -18.17 -2.59
N VAL A 8 -1.07 -17.18 -2.93
CA VAL A 8 -2.50 -17.35 -3.17
C VAL A 8 -2.83 -16.85 -4.57
N ALA A 9 -3.13 -17.77 -5.48
CA ALA A 9 -3.52 -17.49 -6.86
C ALA A 9 -5.05 -17.56 -6.97
N THR A 10 -5.68 -16.42 -7.27
CA THR A 10 -7.13 -16.25 -7.32
C THR A 10 -7.54 -15.45 -8.55
N VAL A 11 -8.85 -15.27 -8.74
CA VAL A 11 -9.39 -14.42 -9.82
C VAL A 11 -9.51 -12.98 -9.32
N ASN A 12 -9.06 -12.00 -10.09
CA ASN A 12 -9.20 -10.58 -9.76
C ASN A 12 -10.68 -10.19 -9.60
N GLY A 13 -11.00 -9.43 -8.55
CA GLY A 13 -12.38 -9.07 -8.19
C GLY A 13 -13.15 -10.15 -7.39
N SER A 14 -12.53 -11.29 -7.04
CA SER A 14 -13.14 -12.33 -6.19
C SER A 14 -13.31 -11.94 -4.72
N GLY A 15 -12.69 -10.83 -4.27
CA GLY A 15 -12.62 -10.45 -2.86
C GLY A 15 -11.48 -11.12 -2.08
N SER A 16 -10.52 -11.74 -2.76
CA SER A 16 -9.42 -12.47 -2.14
C SER A 16 -8.45 -11.57 -1.36
N GLN A 17 -8.22 -10.32 -1.77
CA GLN A 17 -7.33 -9.39 -1.05
C GLN A 17 -7.74 -9.21 0.42
N SER A 18 -9.03 -9.00 0.71
CA SER A 18 -9.54 -8.91 2.08
C SER A 18 -9.27 -10.18 2.90
N SER A 19 -9.38 -11.34 2.26
CA SER A 19 -9.18 -12.65 2.91
C SER A 19 -7.70 -12.89 3.19
N ASN A 20 -6.82 -12.54 2.24
CA ASN A 20 -5.38 -12.60 2.41
C ASN A 20 -4.87 -11.63 3.48
N ASN A 21 -5.47 -10.44 3.59
CA ASN A 21 -5.16 -9.49 4.65
C ASN A 21 -5.58 -10.02 6.03
N VAL A 22 -6.71 -10.73 6.14
CA VAL A 22 -7.11 -11.42 7.39
C VAL A 22 -6.06 -12.47 7.75
N LEU A 23 -5.65 -13.32 6.80
CA LEU A 23 -4.64 -14.35 7.03
C LEU A 23 -3.31 -13.76 7.49
N MET A 24 -2.79 -12.77 6.77
CA MET A 24 -1.55 -12.05 7.10
C MET A 24 -1.64 -11.39 8.48
N ARG A 25 -2.75 -10.69 8.78
CA ARG A 25 -2.94 -10.01 10.07
C ARG A 25 -3.01 -11.00 11.23
N SER A 26 -3.59 -12.17 11.02
CA SER A 26 -3.63 -13.22 12.05
C SER A 26 -2.22 -13.69 12.42
N ILE A 27 -1.34 -13.86 11.43
CA ILE A 27 0.09 -14.19 11.65
C ILE A 27 0.80 -13.07 12.42
N PHE A 28 0.54 -11.82 12.04
CA PHE A 28 1.08 -10.66 12.73
C PHE A 28 0.65 -10.60 14.21
N GLN A 29 -0.63 -10.86 14.50
CA GLN A 29 -1.17 -10.84 15.86
C GLN A 29 -0.64 -11.98 16.73
N MET A 30 -0.26 -13.11 16.12
CA MET A 30 0.48 -14.17 16.78
C MET A 30 1.93 -13.80 17.11
N GLY A 31 2.40 -12.58 16.84
CA GLY A 31 3.76 -12.18 17.21
C GLY A 31 4.83 -12.41 16.15
N VAL A 32 4.44 -12.91 14.96
CA VAL A 32 5.39 -13.33 13.92
C VAL A 32 5.54 -12.23 12.87
N PRO A 33 6.77 -11.76 12.59
CA PRO A 33 7.00 -10.78 11.52
C PRO A 33 6.48 -11.28 10.19
N VAL A 34 5.73 -10.42 9.50
CA VAL A 34 5.04 -10.79 8.25
C VAL A 34 4.93 -9.58 7.31
N SER A 35 4.96 -9.85 6.01
CA SER A 35 4.57 -8.90 4.96
C SER A 35 3.57 -9.54 3.99
N GLY A 36 2.82 -8.71 3.28
CA GLY A 36 1.86 -9.14 2.27
C GLY A 36 2.02 -8.35 1.00
N LYS A 37 2.18 -9.02 -0.14
CA LYS A 37 2.35 -8.40 -1.46
C LYS A 37 1.25 -8.82 -2.40
N ASN A 38 0.52 -7.84 -2.91
CA ASN A 38 -0.52 -8.04 -3.92
C ASN A 38 0.06 -7.83 -5.32
N MET A 39 -0.10 -8.83 -6.19
CA MET A 39 0.32 -8.79 -7.59
C MET A 39 -0.91 -9.01 -8.46
N PHE A 40 -1.39 -7.92 -9.04
CA PHE A 40 -2.59 -7.92 -9.87
C PHE A 40 -2.26 -7.48 -11.30
N PRO A 41 -3.06 -7.87 -12.30
CA PRO A 41 -2.96 -7.34 -13.65
C PRO A 41 -3.61 -5.96 -13.73
N SER A 42 -3.30 -5.22 -14.80
CA SER A 42 -3.94 -3.92 -15.10
C SER A 42 -5.35 -4.12 -15.68
N ASN A 43 -6.26 -4.72 -14.91
CA ASN A 43 -7.66 -4.94 -15.26
C ASN A 43 -8.57 -4.79 -14.03
N ILE A 44 -9.86 -4.58 -14.28
CA ILE A 44 -10.86 -4.41 -13.21
C ILE A 44 -11.24 -5.75 -12.56
N ALA A 45 -11.46 -6.81 -13.34
CA ALA A 45 -11.83 -8.14 -12.83
C ALA A 45 -11.55 -9.26 -13.85
N GLY A 46 -11.49 -10.51 -13.37
CA GLY A 46 -11.53 -11.72 -14.20
C GLY A 46 -10.17 -12.35 -14.54
N LEU A 47 -9.11 -11.56 -14.66
CA LEU A 47 -7.75 -12.09 -14.85
C LEU A 47 -7.14 -12.62 -13.54
N PRO A 48 -6.06 -13.43 -13.61
CA PRO A 48 -5.40 -13.99 -12.44
C PRO A 48 -4.75 -12.92 -11.56
N THR A 49 -4.91 -13.05 -10.24
CA THR A 49 -4.26 -12.20 -9.23
C THR A 49 -3.57 -13.08 -8.19
N TRP A 50 -2.38 -12.67 -7.79
CA TRP A 50 -1.57 -13.38 -6.82
C TRP A 50 -1.35 -12.54 -5.57
N PHE A 51 -1.38 -13.17 -4.41
CA PHE A 51 -1.01 -12.53 -3.16
C PHE A 51 0.05 -13.38 -2.46
N THR A 52 1.18 -12.79 -2.10
CA THR A 52 2.25 -13.47 -1.36
C THR A 52 2.28 -12.99 0.07
N ILE A 53 2.28 -13.92 1.04
CA ILE A 53 2.50 -13.63 2.45
C ILE A 53 3.84 -14.25 2.83
N ARG A 54 4.77 -13.44 3.34
CA ARG A 54 6.05 -13.92 3.84
C ARG A 54 6.08 -13.77 5.35
N ALA A 55 6.13 -14.88 6.07
CA ALA A 55 6.31 -14.91 7.53
C ALA A 55 7.72 -15.43 7.85
N ASN A 56 8.45 -14.72 8.71
CA ASN A 56 9.78 -15.13 9.12
C ASN A 56 10.11 -14.67 10.55
N LYS A 57 10.55 -15.58 11.42
CA LYS A 57 10.87 -15.31 12.82
C LYS A 57 11.98 -14.29 13.00
N ASP A 58 12.87 -14.12 12.03
CA ASP A 58 14.03 -13.22 12.12
C ASP A 58 13.76 -11.87 11.47
N GLY A 59 12.55 -11.65 10.94
CA GLY A 59 12.16 -10.40 10.30
C GLY A 59 12.53 -10.32 8.82
N TRP A 60 13.00 -11.42 8.20
CA TRP A 60 13.29 -11.47 6.76
C TRP A 60 11.99 -11.60 5.95
N ILE A 61 11.26 -10.49 5.89
CA ILE A 61 9.92 -10.38 5.31
C ILE A 61 9.94 -9.89 3.85
N ALA A 62 11.10 -9.80 3.22
CA ALA A 62 11.20 -9.58 1.78
C ALA A 62 10.62 -10.79 1.01
N ARG A 63 10.12 -10.55 -0.21
CA ARG A 63 9.59 -11.62 -1.05
C ARG A 63 10.68 -12.64 -1.35
N LYS A 64 10.36 -13.92 -1.13
CA LYS A 64 11.17 -15.07 -1.51
C LYS A 64 10.63 -15.66 -2.82
N LYS A 65 11.51 -16.21 -3.68
CA LYS A 65 11.10 -16.88 -4.93
C LYS A 65 10.40 -18.21 -4.63
N GLU A 66 10.93 -18.96 -3.68
CA GLU A 66 10.40 -20.24 -3.25
C GLU A 66 9.09 -20.07 -2.48
N VAL A 67 8.11 -20.89 -2.84
CA VAL A 67 6.77 -20.94 -2.25
C VAL A 67 6.63 -22.23 -1.48
N ASP A 68 6.34 -22.13 -0.19
CA ASP A 68 6.21 -23.28 0.70
C ASP A 68 4.76 -23.82 0.69
N LEU A 69 3.77 -22.91 0.64
CA LEU A 69 2.35 -23.23 0.53
C LEU A 69 1.71 -22.40 -0.60
N MET A 70 1.00 -23.08 -1.49
CA MET A 70 0.22 -22.50 -2.56
C MET A 70 -1.27 -22.74 -2.33
N VAL A 71 -2.10 -21.72 -2.55
CA VAL A 71 -3.56 -21.83 -2.68
C VAL A 71 -3.91 -21.49 -4.12
N CYS A 72 -4.38 -22.48 -4.88
CA CYS A 72 -4.71 -22.35 -6.29
C CYS A 72 -6.23 -22.38 -6.49
N MET A 73 -6.80 -21.20 -6.78
CA MET A 73 -8.23 -20.98 -7.00
C MET A 73 -8.54 -20.48 -8.41
N ASN A 74 -7.54 -20.38 -9.28
CA ASN A 74 -7.66 -19.84 -10.62
C ASN A 74 -7.29 -20.87 -11.69
N ALA A 75 -8.24 -21.22 -12.55
CA ALA A 75 -8.02 -22.22 -13.60
C ALA A 75 -7.04 -21.78 -14.68
N GLN A 76 -6.98 -20.48 -14.98
CA GLN A 76 -6.22 -19.97 -16.12
C GLN A 76 -4.70 -20.18 -15.96
N THR A 77 -4.18 -20.06 -14.73
CA THR A 77 -2.74 -20.15 -14.44
C THR A 77 -2.39 -21.37 -13.61
N ALA A 78 -3.36 -22.18 -13.18
CA ALA A 78 -3.15 -23.31 -12.28
C ALA A 78 -1.98 -24.21 -12.68
N ARG A 79 -1.82 -24.48 -13.97
CA ARG A 79 -0.73 -25.31 -14.48
C ARG A 79 0.63 -24.65 -14.29
N GLU A 80 0.80 -23.45 -14.81
CA GLU A 80 2.04 -22.68 -14.73
C GLU A 80 2.43 -22.41 -13.27
N ASP A 81 1.44 -22.07 -12.45
CA ASP A 81 1.56 -21.84 -11.01
C ASP A 81 2.10 -23.08 -10.28
N VAL A 82 1.60 -24.28 -10.60
CA VAL A 82 2.05 -25.55 -10.00
C VAL A 82 3.42 -25.99 -10.54
N GLU A 83 3.68 -25.76 -11.83
CA GLU A 83 4.97 -26.04 -12.45
C GLU A 83 6.09 -25.16 -11.87
N ALA A 84 5.79 -23.93 -11.46
CA ALA A 84 6.74 -23.00 -10.84
C ALA A 84 7.12 -23.34 -9.38
N LEU A 85 6.38 -24.23 -8.72
CA LEU A 85 6.66 -24.63 -7.33
C LEU A 85 7.92 -25.49 -7.22
N GLN A 86 8.54 -25.46 -6.03
CA GLN A 86 9.69 -26.31 -5.74
C GLN A 86 9.25 -27.72 -5.30
N PRO A 87 10.09 -28.76 -5.48
CA PRO A 87 9.80 -30.08 -4.91
C PRO A 87 9.56 -29.99 -3.39
N GLY A 88 8.54 -30.69 -2.90
CA GLY A 88 8.13 -30.67 -1.50
C GLY A 88 7.24 -29.50 -1.09
N SER A 89 6.95 -28.53 -1.98
CA SER A 89 5.91 -27.53 -1.75
C SER A 89 4.54 -28.19 -1.51
N LEU A 90 3.64 -27.47 -0.83
CA LEU A 90 2.26 -27.89 -0.59
C LEU A 90 1.30 -27.06 -1.43
N CYS A 91 0.40 -27.70 -2.17
CA CYS A 91 -0.60 -27.03 -3.01
C CYS A 91 -2.01 -27.43 -2.60
N ILE A 92 -2.77 -26.46 -2.08
CA ILE A 92 -4.21 -26.53 -1.86
C ILE A 92 -4.89 -26.04 -3.14
N TYR A 93 -5.83 -26.78 -3.69
CA TYR A 93 -6.51 -26.37 -4.92
C TYR A 93 -8.00 -26.72 -4.92
N ASP A 94 -8.77 -25.94 -5.69
CA ASP A 94 -10.18 -26.24 -5.93
C ASP A 94 -10.34 -27.49 -6.80
N ALA A 95 -11.12 -28.47 -6.33
CA ALA A 95 -11.18 -29.82 -6.91
C ALA A 95 -11.34 -29.87 -8.44
N PRO A 96 -12.15 -29.02 -9.10
CA PRO A 96 -12.28 -29.01 -10.56
C PRO A 96 -10.96 -28.73 -11.32
N LEU A 97 -9.95 -28.14 -10.68
CA LEU A 97 -8.66 -27.83 -11.31
C LEU A 97 -7.78 -29.06 -11.53
N ASN A 98 -8.01 -30.16 -10.77
CA ASN A 98 -7.25 -31.41 -10.88
C ASN A 98 -5.72 -31.24 -10.87
N CYS A 99 -5.20 -30.33 -10.04
CA CYS A 99 -3.77 -29.98 -10.01
C CYS A 99 -2.85 -31.19 -9.69
N LYS A 100 -3.35 -32.20 -8.96
CA LYS A 100 -2.62 -33.44 -8.66
C LYS A 100 -2.15 -34.23 -9.89
N SER A 101 -2.73 -33.98 -11.06
CA SER A 101 -2.35 -34.63 -12.31
C SER A 101 -1.10 -34.02 -12.97
N ILE A 102 -0.62 -32.87 -12.49
CA ILE A 102 0.43 -32.08 -13.14
C ILE A 102 1.83 -32.63 -12.82
N ARG A 103 2.09 -32.98 -11.55
CA ARG A 103 3.38 -33.50 -11.07
C ARG A 103 3.22 -34.34 -9.82
N LYS A 104 4.29 -35.04 -9.40
CA LYS A 104 4.24 -36.06 -8.31
C LYS A 104 5.13 -35.77 -7.10
N ASP A 105 6.03 -34.80 -7.23
CA ASP A 105 7.02 -34.40 -6.22
C ASP A 105 6.55 -33.22 -5.34
N ILE A 106 5.23 -32.94 -5.36
CA ILE A 106 4.55 -31.91 -4.57
C ILE A 106 3.43 -32.56 -3.76
N ILE A 107 3.14 -32.00 -2.58
CA ILE A 107 2.03 -32.43 -1.74
C ILE A 107 0.76 -31.71 -2.20
N PHE A 108 -0.27 -32.46 -2.57
CA PHE A 108 -1.53 -31.93 -3.08
C PHE A 108 -2.68 -32.14 -2.09
N TYR A 109 -3.42 -31.08 -1.80
CA TYR A 109 -4.70 -31.13 -1.08
C TYR A 109 -5.82 -30.64 -1.98
N GLU A 110 -6.66 -31.59 -2.37
CA GLU A 110 -7.89 -31.33 -3.13
C GLU A 110 -8.99 -30.88 -2.19
N VAL A 111 -9.63 -29.75 -2.49
CA VAL A 111 -10.70 -29.19 -1.65
C VAL A 111 -11.95 -28.93 -2.51
N PRO A 112 -13.13 -29.46 -2.14
CA PRO A 112 -14.37 -29.19 -2.85
C PRO A 112 -14.99 -27.85 -2.40
N PHE A 113 -14.36 -26.71 -2.72
CA PHE A 113 -14.76 -25.40 -2.20
C PHE A 113 -16.21 -25.04 -2.52
N ALA A 114 -16.68 -25.32 -3.73
CA ALA A 114 -18.06 -25.06 -4.12
C ALA A 114 -19.08 -25.80 -3.24
N LYS A 115 -18.77 -27.05 -2.84
CA LYS A 115 -19.61 -27.83 -1.92
C LYS A 115 -19.63 -27.19 -0.53
N LEU A 116 -18.45 -26.89 0.02
CA LEU A 116 -18.31 -26.28 1.35
C LEU A 116 -19.01 -24.92 1.44
N ALA A 117 -18.85 -24.07 0.43
CA ALA A 117 -19.53 -22.78 0.35
C ALA A 117 -21.06 -22.94 0.16
N GLY A 118 -21.49 -23.99 -0.53
CA GLY A 118 -22.89 -24.32 -0.75
C GLY A 118 -23.67 -24.67 0.51
N GLU A 119 -22.98 -25.21 1.52
CA GLU A 119 -23.54 -25.54 2.84
C GLU A 119 -23.74 -24.28 3.72
N LEU A 120 -23.03 -23.17 3.43
CA LEU A 120 -23.07 -21.94 4.23
C LEU A 120 -24.09 -20.91 3.73
N SER A 121 -24.38 -20.90 2.43
CA SER A 121 -25.31 -19.97 1.82
C SER A 121 -25.92 -20.55 0.57
N THR A 122 -27.13 -20.12 0.21
CA THR A 122 -27.78 -20.41 -1.09
C THR A 122 -27.50 -19.33 -2.13
N ASP A 123 -27.06 -18.13 -1.71
CA ASP A 123 -26.75 -17.00 -2.59
C ASP A 123 -25.42 -17.21 -3.33
N SER A 124 -25.47 -17.15 -4.66
CA SER A 124 -24.33 -17.43 -5.54
C SER A 124 -23.21 -16.41 -5.45
N ARG A 125 -23.52 -15.12 -5.19
CA ARG A 125 -22.55 -14.06 -5.02
C ARG A 125 -21.85 -14.19 -3.68
N LEU A 126 -22.61 -14.43 -2.61
CA LEU A 126 -22.08 -14.62 -1.28
C LEU A 126 -21.19 -15.86 -1.21
N ARG A 127 -21.60 -16.99 -1.83
CA ARG A 127 -20.77 -18.21 -1.94
C ARG A 127 -19.36 -17.92 -2.47
N LYS A 128 -19.24 -17.10 -3.52
CA LYS A 128 -17.93 -16.71 -4.09
C LYS A 128 -17.06 -15.97 -3.08
N LEU A 129 -17.64 -15.04 -2.31
CA LEU A 129 -16.91 -14.30 -1.29
C LEU A 129 -16.51 -15.19 -0.12
N LEU A 130 -17.44 -16.03 0.36
CA LEU A 130 -17.21 -16.95 1.48
C LEU A 130 -16.18 -18.02 1.16
N THR A 131 -16.10 -18.47 -0.10
CA THR A 131 -15.09 -19.42 -0.58
C THR A 131 -13.68 -18.97 -0.21
N ASN A 132 -13.40 -17.66 -0.27
CA ASN A 132 -12.08 -17.16 0.08
C ASN A 132 -11.77 -17.34 1.58
N MET A 133 -12.75 -17.14 2.45
CA MET A 133 -12.56 -17.40 3.89
C MET A 133 -12.46 -18.89 4.20
N ILE A 134 -13.05 -19.78 3.41
CA ILE A 134 -12.87 -21.22 3.60
C ILE A 134 -11.39 -21.61 3.42
N TYR A 135 -10.70 -21.11 2.38
CA TYR A 135 -9.27 -21.41 2.24
C TYR A 135 -8.44 -20.76 3.35
N VAL A 136 -8.82 -19.57 3.84
CA VAL A 136 -8.13 -18.96 4.98
C VAL A 136 -8.23 -19.87 6.21
N GLY A 137 -9.40 -20.47 6.47
CA GLY A 137 -9.58 -21.44 7.55
C GLY A 137 -8.74 -22.71 7.36
N ILE A 138 -8.69 -23.24 6.14
CA ILE A 138 -7.86 -24.42 5.81
C ILE A 138 -6.37 -24.11 6.03
N VAL A 139 -5.88 -23.00 5.48
CA VAL A 139 -4.48 -22.59 5.62
C VAL A 139 -4.15 -22.34 7.09
N ALA A 140 -5.03 -21.65 7.82
CA ALA A 140 -4.87 -21.39 9.24
C ALA A 140 -4.73 -22.68 10.06
N GLU A 141 -5.58 -23.67 9.83
CA GLU A 141 -5.49 -24.96 10.52
C GLU A 141 -4.17 -25.68 10.20
N LEU A 142 -3.80 -25.76 8.92
CA LEU A 142 -2.59 -26.45 8.48
C LEU A 142 -1.30 -25.82 9.01
N ILE A 143 -1.27 -24.48 9.08
CA ILE A 143 -0.09 -23.75 9.53
C ILE A 143 -0.12 -23.49 11.04
N GLY A 144 -1.22 -23.78 11.74
CA GLY A 144 -1.35 -23.64 13.19
C GLY A 144 -1.63 -22.21 13.69
N ILE A 145 -2.41 -21.43 12.93
CA ILE A 145 -2.90 -20.12 13.39
C ILE A 145 -4.01 -20.31 14.44
N ASP A 146 -3.92 -19.56 15.54
CA ASP A 146 -4.95 -19.54 16.57
C ASP A 146 -6.26 -18.93 16.05
N ARG A 147 -7.36 -19.67 16.15
CA ARG A 147 -8.71 -19.25 15.70
C ARG A 147 -9.11 -17.85 16.21
N GLN A 148 -8.77 -17.53 17.46
CA GLN A 148 -9.12 -16.26 18.08
C GLN A 148 -8.46 -15.07 17.36
N GLU A 149 -7.24 -15.24 16.85
CA GLU A 149 -6.53 -14.18 16.11
C GLU A 149 -7.19 -13.92 14.76
N ILE A 150 -7.68 -14.97 14.10
CA ILE A 150 -8.41 -14.84 12.83
C ILE A 150 -9.70 -14.05 13.04
N ILE A 151 -10.44 -14.34 14.11
CA ILE A 151 -11.67 -13.63 14.44
C ILE A 151 -11.38 -12.16 14.75
N ALA A 152 -10.31 -11.87 15.51
CA ALA A 152 -9.86 -10.51 15.76
C ALA A 152 -9.45 -9.78 14.46
N ALA A 153 -8.77 -10.46 13.54
CA ALA A 153 -8.41 -9.92 12.23
C ALA A 153 -9.65 -9.60 11.37
N ILE A 154 -10.66 -10.48 11.34
CA ILE A 154 -11.94 -10.26 10.65
C ILE A 154 -12.67 -9.05 11.25
N GLY A 155 -12.76 -8.97 12.58
CA GLY A 155 -13.40 -7.84 13.27
C GLY A 155 -12.77 -6.50 12.91
N LYS A 156 -11.44 -6.48 12.72
CA LYS A 156 -10.71 -5.28 12.27
C LYS A 156 -10.93 -4.99 10.77
N GLN A 157 -10.97 -6.01 9.91
CA GLN A 157 -11.18 -5.86 8.46
C GLN A 157 -12.58 -5.34 8.12
N PHE A 158 -13.61 -5.80 8.83
CA PHE A 158 -15.01 -5.46 8.59
C PHE A 158 -15.60 -4.57 9.69
N LYS A 159 -14.77 -3.69 10.30
CA LYS A 159 -15.15 -2.83 11.42
C LYS A 159 -16.51 -2.16 11.21
N GLY A 160 -17.44 -2.38 12.14
CA GLY A 160 -18.79 -1.81 12.10
C GLY A 160 -19.79 -2.52 11.17
N LYS A 161 -19.41 -3.63 10.52
CA LYS A 161 -20.25 -4.38 9.57
C LYS A 161 -20.54 -5.80 10.06
N GLN A 162 -21.27 -5.94 11.18
CA GLN A 162 -21.53 -7.25 11.83
C GLN A 162 -22.15 -8.30 10.88
N LYS A 163 -23.10 -7.88 10.02
CA LYS A 163 -23.72 -8.74 9.00
C LYS A 163 -22.72 -9.36 8.01
N ALA A 164 -21.53 -8.76 7.87
CA ALA A 164 -20.42 -9.33 7.11
C ALA A 164 -19.50 -10.20 7.98
N ILE A 165 -19.35 -9.91 9.28
CA ILE A 165 -18.44 -10.65 10.17
C ILE A 165 -18.91 -12.11 10.36
N ASP A 166 -20.17 -12.32 10.75
CA ASP A 166 -20.64 -13.66 11.15
C ASP A 166 -20.52 -14.71 10.04
N PRO A 167 -20.94 -14.43 8.78
CA PRO A 167 -20.79 -15.39 7.68
C PRO A 167 -19.32 -15.70 7.35
N ASN A 168 -18.43 -14.73 7.50
CA ASN A 168 -16.99 -14.94 7.27
C ASN A 168 -16.38 -15.81 8.38
N VAL A 169 -16.77 -15.62 9.64
CA VAL A 169 -16.33 -16.48 10.76
C VAL A 169 -16.81 -17.92 10.55
N ALA A 170 -18.08 -18.13 10.18
CA ALA A 170 -18.61 -19.47 9.89
C ALA A 170 -17.84 -20.16 8.74
N SER A 171 -17.41 -19.38 7.73
CA SER A 171 -16.61 -19.89 6.62
C SER A 171 -15.21 -20.34 7.03
N ILE A 172 -14.56 -19.59 7.93
CA ILE A 172 -13.28 -19.98 8.54
C ILE A 172 -13.45 -21.29 9.31
N ASP A 173 -14.46 -21.37 10.17
CA ASP A 173 -14.72 -22.56 10.99
C ASP A 173 -14.92 -23.80 10.13
N LYS A 174 -15.70 -23.66 9.06
CA LYS A 174 -15.92 -24.73 8.08
C LYS A 174 -14.62 -25.18 7.41
N GLY A 175 -13.75 -24.23 7.04
CA GLY A 175 -12.44 -24.52 6.48
C GLY A 175 -11.52 -25.26 7.47
N MET A 176 -11.47 -24.81 8.73
CA MET A 176 -10.67 -25.44 9.77
C MET A 176 -11.16 -26.86 10.08
N GLU A 177 -12.48 -27.06 10.21
CA GLU A 177 -13.08 -28.38 10.42
C GLU A 177 -12.76 -29.34 9.28
N PHE A 178 -12.93 -28.90 8.02
CA PHE A 178 -12.61 -29.69 6.85
C PHE A 178 -11.13 -30.11 6.84
N ALA A 179 -10.22 -29.18 7.12
CA ALA A 179 -8.79 -29.46 7.18
C ALA A 179 -8.45 -30.50 8.26
N ARG A 180 -8.98 -30.36 9.48
CA ARG A 180 -8.77 -31.33 10.57
C ARG A 180 -9.25 -32.74 10.22
N ALA A 181 -10.39 -32.83 9.56
CA ALA A 181 -11.01 -34.12 9.25
C ALA A 181 -10.39 -34.82 8.03
N ASN A 182 -9.87 -34.06 7.04
CA ASN A 182 -9.56 -34.63 5.72
C ASN A 182 -8.11 -34.43 5.26
N LEU A 183 -7.38 -33.47 5.84
CA LEU A 183 -6.05 -33.10 5.35
C LEU A 183 -4.96 -33.55 6.34
N PRO A 184 -4.33 -34.72 6.11
CA PRO A 184 -3.32 -35.23 7.03
C PRO A 184 -2.09 -34.32 6.99
N ARG A 185 -1.57 -33.94 8.17
CA ARG A 185 -0.44 -33.03 8.29
C ARG A 185 0.82 -33.61 7.65
N GLN A 186 1.29 -32.96 6.58
CA GLN A 186 2.52 -33.33 5.86
C GLN A 186 3.54 -32.18 5.78
N ASN A 187 3.18 -30.99 6.25
CA ASN A 187 4.03 -29.81 6.27
C ASN A 187 5.08 -29.82 7.38
N HIS A 188 6.29 -29.36 7.05
CA HIS A 188 7.41 -29.19 8.00
C HIS A 188 7.49 -27.79 8.62
N TRP A 189 6.66 -26.86 8.14
CA TRP A 189 6.54 -25.50 8.66
C TRP A 189 5.29 -25.36 9.52
N ARG A 190 5.31 -24.38 10.43
CA ARG A 190 4.19 -24.00 11.30
C ARG A 190 4.42 -22.58 11.78
N ILE A 191 3.33 -21.85 11.98
CA ILE A 191 3.29 -20.60 12.72
C ILE A 191 3.11 -20.93 14.21
N GLU A 192 4.04 -20.45 15.03
CA GLU A 192 3.99 -20.51 16.48
C GLU A 192 4.03 -19.11 17.05
N ARG A 193 3.29 -18.91 18.13
CA ARG A 193 3.17 -17.61 18.79
C ARG A 193 4.54 -17.11 19.25
N MET A 194 4.80 -15.83 19.02
CA MET A 194 5.98 -15.10 19.50
C MET A 194 5.55 -13.71 19.99
N ASN A 195 6.51 -12.80 20.16
CA ASN A 195 6.28 -11.42 20.60
C ASN A 195 7.06 -10.37 19.77
N LYS A 196 7.59 -10.72 18.59
CA LYS A 196 8.39 -9.80 17.78
C LYS A 196 7.58 -8.68 17.11
N THR A 197 6.26 -8.81 17.07
CA THR A 197 5.35 -7.77 16.57
C THR A 197 4.71 -6.96 17.70
N THR A 198 5.06 -7.21 18.97
CA THR A 198 4.52 -6.46 20.10
C THR A 198 4.83 -4.97 19.95
N GLY A 199 3.79 -4.14 20.03
CA GLY A 199 3.90 -2.70 19.85
C GLY A 199 4.06 -2.24 18.40
N LYS A 200 4.22 -3.14 17.43
CA LYS A 200 4.39 -2.78 16.01
C LYS A 200 3.04 -2.54 15.31
N ILE A 201 3.11 -1.92 14.15
CA ILE A 201 1.98 -1.69 13.24
C ILE A 201 2.21 -2.40 11.90
N ILE A 202 1.12 -2.57 11.15
CA ILE A 202 1.15 -2.91 9.73
C ILE A 202 0.46 -1.79 8.98
N ILE A 203 1.12 -1.25 7.96
CA ILE A 203 0.63 -0.14 7.14
C ILE A 203 1.26 -0.18 5.74
N GLU A 204 0.57 0.43 4.77
CA GLU A 204 1.06 0.65 3.41
C GLU A 204 1.84 1.99 3.33
N GLY A 205 2.86 2.07 2.49
CA GLY A 205 3.70 3.28 2.38
C GLY A 205 2.92 4.52 1.97
N ASN A 206 1.95 4.38 1.06
CA ASN A 206 1.09 5.49 0.64
C ASN A 206 0.21 6.00 1.80
N ALA A 207 -0.30 5.11 2.64
CA ALA A 207 -1.06 5.49 3.83
C ALA A 207 -0.15 6.12 4.90
N ALA A 208 1.08 5.64 5.06
CA ALA A 208 2.06 6.25 5.96
C ALA A 208 2.44 7.68 5.51
N ALA A 209 2.68 7.88 4.20
CA ALA A 209 2.92 9.19 3.61
C ALA A 209 1.73 10.13 3.78
N ALA A 210 0.50 9.64 3.63
CA ALA A 210 -0.71 10.42 3.87
C ALA A 210 -0.79 10.92 5.34
N ILE A 211 -0.52 10.04 6.32
CA ILE A 211 -0.47 10.43 7.73
C ILE A 211 0.64 11.49 7.92
N GLY A 212 1.83 11.24 7.39
CA GLY A 212 2.97 12.14 7.51
C GLY A 212 2.70 13.53 6.90
N ALA A 213 2.04 13.60 5.74
CA ALA A 213 1.67 14.86 5.10
C ALA A 213 0.64 15.64 5.94
N MET A 214 -0.35 14.96 6.53
CA MET A 214 -1.31 15.58 7.45
C MET A 214 -0.60 16.18 8.66
N PHE A 215 0.32 15.43 9.28
CA PHE A 215 1.13 15.89 10.40
C PHE A 215 2.14 16.97 10.00
N GLY A 216 2.63 16.97 8.76
CA GLY A 216 3.46 18.01 8.16
C GLY A 216 2.68 19.28 7.80
N GLY A 217 1.38 19.34 8.08
CA GLY A 217 0.59 20.55 7.92
C GLY A 217 0.14 20.82 6.48
N VAL A 218 0.08 19.81 5.61
CA VAL A 218 -0.51 19.98 4.28
C VAL A 218 -1.93 20.56 4.39
N SER A 219 -2.24 21.53 3.52
CA SER A 219 -3.54 22.19 3.47
C SER A 219 -4.15 22.20 2.07
N VAL A 220 -3.34 21.99 1.02
CA VAL A 220 -3.84 21.84 -0.36
C VAL A 220 -3.29 20.56 -0.98
N VAL A 221 -4.16 19.75 -1.55
CA VAL A 221 -3.76 18.53 -2.27
C VAL A 221 -4.46 18.52 -3.61
N THR A 222 -3.70 18.42 -4.69
CA THR A 222 -4.27 18.32 -6.04
C THR A 222 -3.66 17.13 -6.75
N TRP A 223 -4.47 16.34 -7.45
CA TRP A 223 -4.00 15.07 -8.00
C TRP A 223 -4.86 14.62 -9.18
N TYR A 224 -4.26 13.84 -10.06
CA TYR A 224 -4.94 13.10 -11.10
C TYR A 224 -4.84 11.60 -10.79
N PRO A 225 -5.92 10.80 -10.92
CA PRO A 225 -5.86 9.38 -10.59
C PRO A 225 -4.92 8.59 -11.49
N ILE A 226 -3.87 8.01 -10.90
CA ILE A 226 -2.92 7.14 -11.59
C ILE A 226 -2.42 6.05 -10.63
N THR A 227 -2.46 4.78 -11.04
CA THR A 227 -1.85 3.69 -10.27
C THR A 227 -0.32 3.84 -10.29
N PRO A 228 0.42 3.64 -9.19
CA PRO A 228 -0.01 3.29 -7.82
C PRO A 228 -0.25 4.48 -6.87
N SER A 229 -0.29 5.72 -7.36
CA SER A 229 -0.23 6.93 -6.55
C SER A 229 -1.57 7.34 -5.90
N SER A 230 -2.70 6.97 -6.51
CA SER A 230 -4.05 7.37 -6.06
C SER A 230 -4.32 7.05 -4.58
N SER A 231 -3.84 5.89 -4.09
CA SER A 231 -4.15 5.46 -2.71
C SER A 231 -3.52 6.36 -1.64
N LEU A 232 -2.48 7.14 -1.97
CA LEU A 232 -1.93 8.17 -1.08
C LEU A 232 -2.96 9.28 -0.89
N CYS A 233 -3.49 9.82 -1.98
CA CYS A 233 -4.48 10.89 -1.94
C CYS A 233 -5.80 10.42 -1.31
N GLU A 234 -6.26 9.20 -1.62
CA GLU A 234 -7.45 8.61 -1.01
C GLU A 234 -7.29 8.45 0.51
N SER A 235 -6.16 7.89 0.97
CA SER A 235 -5.85 7.77 2.40
C SER A 235 -5.79 9.14 3.08
N LEU A 236 -5.19 10.13 2.42
CA LEU A 236 -5.11 11.48 2.94
C LEU A 236 -6.49 12.13 3.04
N ILE A 237 -7.36 11.97 2.04
CA ILE A 237 -8.75 12.45 2.08
C ILE A 237 -9.47 11.91 3.31
N ASP A 238 -9.35 10.61 3.58
CA ASP A 238 -10.01 9.98 4.73
C ASP A 238 -9.49 10.54 6.06
N TYR A 239 -8.16 10.66 6.22
CA TYR A 239 -7.57 11.23 7.43
C TYR A 239 -7.90 12.72 7.62
N MET A 240 -7.87 13.51 6.54
CA MET A 240 -8.19 14.94 6.60
C MET A 240 -9.66 15.15 6.96
N LYS A 241 -10.60 14.36 6.39
CA LYS A 241 -12.02 14.40 6.79
C LYS A 241 -12.22 14.01 8.25
N GLN A 242 -11.45 13.04 8.75
CA GLN A 242 -11.58 12.58 10.13
C GLN A 242 -11.01 13.59 11.15
N TYR A 243 -9.89 14.24 10.85
CA TYR A 243 -9.11 14.99 11.84
C TYR A 243 -8.95 16.49 11.56
N ARG A 244 -9.31 16.98 10.38
CA ARG A 244 -9.07 18.37 9.93
C ARG A 244 -10.34 19.15 9.56
N ILE A 245 -11.50 18.62 9.97
CA ILE A 245 -12.78 19.35 10.03
C ILE A 245 -12.92 19.93 11.45
N GLY A 246 -13.03 21.25 11.54
CA GLY A 246 -13.15 21.95 12.81
C GLY A 246 -14.50 21.72 13.51
N PRO A 247 -14.64 22.12 14.79
CA PRO A 247 -15.92 22.04 15.51
C PRO A 247 -17.06 22.83 14.83
N ASP A 248 -16.72 23.83 14.01
CA ASP A 248 -17.64 24.63 13.21
C ASP A 248 -18.07 23.95 11.89
N GLY A 249 -17.60 22.71 11.65
CA GLY A 249 -17.88 21.94 10.45
C GLY A 249 -17.06 22.36 9.22
N LYS A 250 -16.14 23.33 9.35
CA LYS A 250 -15.33 23.81 8.22
C LYS A 250 -14.05 23.00 8.07
N ALA A 251 -13.70 22.72 6.82
CA ALA A 251 -12.42 22.08 6.49
C ALA A 251 -11.27 23.09 6.58
N THR A 252 -10.15 22.66 7.16
CA THR A 252 -8.88 23.41 7.17
C THR A 252 -7.99 23.02 5.99
N PHE A 253 -8.59 22.49 4.92
CA PHE A 253 -7.90 21.93 3.76
C PHE A 253 -8.76 22.02 2.50
N ALA A 254 -8.11 21.97 1.34
CA ALA A 254 -8.73 21.81 0.03
C ALA A 254 -8.09 20.62 -0.69
N ILE A 255 -8.91 19.68 -1.16
CA ILE A 255 -8.44 18.55 -1.97
C ILE A 255 -9.20 18.55 -3.28
N VAL A 256 -8.47 18.61 -4.41
CA VAL A 256 -9.04 18.71 -5.75
C VAL A 256 -8.52 17.55 -6.60
N GLN A 257 -9.43 16.76 -7.13
CA GLN A 257 -9.08 15.86 -8.23
C GLN A 257 -9.06 16.71 -9.52
N ALA A 258 -7.87 16.92 -10.05
CA ALA A 258 -7.67 17.72 -11.26
C ALA A 258 -8.06 16.93 -12.51
N GLU A 259 -8.17 17.63 -13.63
CA GLU A 259 -8.47 17.08 -14.95
C GLU A 259 -7.29 16.32 -15.57
N ASP A 260 -6.05 16.68 -15.21
CA ASP A 260 -4.80 16.05 -15.61
C ASP A 260 -3.65 16.40 -14.65
N GLU A 261 -2.46 15.85 -14.88
CA GLU A 261 -1.28 16.13 -14.09
C GLU A 261 -0.72 17.55 -14.25
N LEU A 262 -1.00 18.25 -15.37
CA LEU A 262 -0.58 19.65 -15.58
C LEU A 262 -1.36 20.58 -14.65
N ALA A 263 -2.67 20.44 -14.63
CA ALA A 263 -3.55 21.16 -13.72
C ALA A 263 -3.23 20.83 -12.26
N ALA A 264 -2.93 19.56 -11.95
CA ALA A 264 -2.54 19.15 -10.61
C ALA A 264 -1.31 19.92 -10.11
N ILE A 265 -0.17 19.88 -10.81
CA ILE A 265 1.04 20.60 -10.38
C ILE A 265 0.87 22.12 -10.41
N GLY A 266 0.15 22.66 -11.41
CA GLY A 266 -0.14 24.10 -11.48
C GLY A 266 -0.89 24.59 -10.23
N MET A 267 -1.88 23.83 -9.76
CA MET A 267 -2.58 24.13 -8.52
C MET A 267 -1.70 23.97 -7.27
N VAL A 268 -0.80 22.98 -7.22
CA VAL A 268 0.17 22.84 -6.11
C VAL A 268 1.04 24.09 -6.01
N LEU A 269 1.67 24.50 -7.11
CA LEU A 269 2.58 25.64 -7.13
C LEU A 269 1.84 26.96 -6.87
N GLY A 270 0.62 27.11 -7.40
CA GLY A 270 -0.23 28.25 -7.11
C GLY A 270 -0.63 28.33 -5.63
N ALA A 271 -0.91 27.19 -4.99
CA ALA A 271 -1.16 27.13 -3.55
C ALA A 271 0.10 27.44 -2.72
N GLY A 272 1.26 26.93 -3.15
CA GLY A 272 2.57 27.26 -2.57
C GLY A 272 2.86 28.75 -2.61
N TRP A 273 2.62 29.40 -3.76
CA TRP A 273 2.72 30.85 -3.92
C TRP A 273 1.79 31.63 -2.97
N ALA A 274 0.58 31.12 -2.75
CA ALA A 274 -0.38 31.70 -1.79
C ALA A 274 -0.01 31.45 -0.31
N GLY A 275 1.07 30.72 -0.02
CA GLY A 275 1.57 30.43 1.33
C GLY A 275 1.00 29.15 1.96
N ALA A 276 0.29 28.33 1.18
CA ALA A 276 -0.19 27.03 1.62
C ALA A 276 0.89 25.94 1.47
N ARG A 277 0.89 24.98 2.38
CA ARG A 277 1.65 23.74 2.21
C ARG A 277 0.87 22.82 1.28
N ALA A 278 1.42 22.55 0.11
CA ALA A 278 0.72 21.85 -0.96
C ALA A 278 1.50 20.64 -1.49
N LEU A 279 0.77 19.60 -1.90
CA LEU A 279 1.36 18.43 -2.54
C LEU A 279 0.48 17.85 -3.67
N THR A 280 1.13 17.08 -4.55
CA THR A 280 0.50 16.16 -5.50
C THR A 280 1.12 14.77 -5.38
N SER A 281 0.45 13.76 -5.95
CA SER A 281 0.91 12.37 -6.01
C SER A 281 0.66 11.81 -7.41
N THR A 282 1.68 11.25 -8.03
CA THR A 282 1.66 10.76 -9.42
C THR A 282 2.61 9.57 -9.60
N ALA A 283 2.86 9.15 -10.84
CA ALA A 283 3.88 8.18 -11.23
C ALA A 283 4.64 8.70 -12.47
N GLY A 284 5.69 8.02 -12.94
CA GLY A 284 6.52 8.40 -14.09
C GLY A 284 5.83 9.08 -15.31
N PRO A 285 4.67 8.60 -15.82
CA PRO A 285 3.95 9.30 -16.90
C PRO A 285 3.51 10.71 -16.51
N GLY A 286 2.99 10.88 -15.29
CA GLY A 286 2.59 12.18 -14.78
C GLY A 286 3.77 13.08 -14.47
N ILE A 287 4.90 12.54 -13.98
CA ILE A 287 6.16 13.30 -13.86
C ILE A 287 6.59 13.88 -15.22
N SER A 288 6.42 13.12 -16.29
CA SER A 288 6.70 13.60 -17.66
C SER A 288 5.84 14.80 -18.05
N LEU A 289 4.54 14.77 -17.71
CA LEU A 289 3.62 15.89 -17.97
C LEU A 289 3.94 17.10 -17.10
N MET A 290 4.30 16.88 -15.84
CA MET A 290 4.61 17.94 -14.87
C MET A 290 5.91 18.70 -15.17
N ALA A 291 6.73 18.26 -16.14
CA ALA A 291 8.08 18.78 -16.37
C ALA A 291 8.14 20.30 -16.61
N GLU A 292 7.20 20.87 -17.38
CA GLU A 292 7.19 22.32 -17.65
C GLU A 292 6.93 23.13 -16.38
N PHE A 293 5.89 22.76 -15.61
CA PHE A 293 5.57 23.41 -14.34
C PHE A 293 6.62 23.17 -13.27
N ALA A 294 7.28 22.00 -13.24
CA ALA A 294 8.40 21.77 -12.34
C ALA A 294 9.55 22.75 -12.60
N GLY A 295 9.84 23.05 -13.88
CA GLY A 295 10.79 24.09 -14.28
C GLY A 295 10.33 25.49 -13.84
N LEU A 296 9.05 25.82 -14.02
CA LEU A 296 8.48 27.06 -13.50
C LEU A 296 8.61 27.16 -11.98
N GLY A 297 8.30 26.09 -11.24
CA GLY A 297 8.40 26.06 -9.79
C GLY A 297 9.83 26.28 -9.30
N TYR A 298 10.81 25.68 -9.97
CA TYR A 298 12.23 25.90 -9.70
C TYR A 298 12.65 27.35 -9.99
N PHE A 299 12.36 27.86 -11.20
CA PHE A 299 12.71 29.22 -11.60
C PHE A 299 12.03 30.28 -10.73
N ALA A 300 10.75 30.05 -10.40
CA ALA A 300 9.94 30.98 -9.63
C ALA A 300 10.05 30.76 -8.11
N GLU A 301 10.92 29.87 -7.63
CA GLU A 301 11.17 29.60 -6.21
C GLU A 301 9.88 29.26 -5.43
N LEU A 302 9.06 28.40 -6.04
CA LEU A 302 7.74 28.05 -5.52
C LEU A 302 7.82 26.76 -4.69
N PRO A 303 7.38 26.77 -3.41
CA PRO A 303 7.33 25.57 -2.61
C PRO A 303 6.19 24.64 -3.08
N GLY A 304 6.50 23.35 -3.23
CA GLY A 304 5.51 22.32 -3.53
C GLY A 304 6.13 20.93 -3.42
N VAL A 305 5.32 19.93 -3.05
CA VAL A 305 5.81 18.54 -2.94
C VAL A 305 5.16 17.66 -4.00
N ILE A 306 5.98 16.89 -4.72
CA ILE A 306 5.56 15.95 -5.75
C ILE A 306 5.95 14.54 -5.31
N TRP A 307 4.97 13.72 -4.98
CA TRP A 307 5.19 12.29 -4.76
C TRP A 307 5.17 11.56 -6.09
N ASP A 308 6.28 10.91 -6.43
CA ASP A 308 6.38 9.96 -7.53
C ASP A 308 6.35 8.55 -6.95
N ILE A 309 5.20 7.87 -7.08
CA ILE A 309 5.08 6.47 -6.69
C ILE A 309 5.41 5.63 -7.92
N GLN A 310 6.69 5.32 -8.06
CA GLN A 310 7.27 4.75 -9.27
C GLN A 310 6.67 3.39 -9.63
N ARG A 311 6.56 3.16 -10.94
CA ARG A 311 6.11 1.91 -11.55
C ARG A 311 6.90 1.63 -12.82
N VAL A 312 6.80 0.42 -13.38
CA VAL A 312 7.53 0.07 -14.61
C VAL A 312 7.09 0.96 -15.76
N GLY A 313 8.04 1.68 -16.36
CA GLY A 313 7.96 2.35 -17.66
C GLY A 313 8.68 1.55 -18.77
N PRO A 314 9.02 2.18 -19.92
CA PRO A 314 8.67 3.55 -20.33
C PRO A 314 7.21 3.67 -20.80
N SER A 315 6.75 4.92 -21.04
CA SER A 315 5.37 5.23 -21.45
C SER A 315 4.36 4.64 -20.46
N THR A 316 3.28 3.99 -20.90
CA THR A 316 2.34 3.30 -20.00
C THR A 316 3.04 2.21 -19.16
N GLY A 317 4.03 1.53 -19.76
CA GLY A 317 4.78 0.44 -19.15
C GLY A 317 3.91 -0.67 -18.58
N LEU A 318 4.17 -1.09 -17.34
CA LEU A 318 3.36 -2.06 -16.60
C LEU A 318 2.82 -1.39 -15.33
N PRO A 319 1.61 -0.80 -15.36
CA PRO A 319 1.05 0.01 -14.27
C PRO A 319 1.00 -0.66 -12.89
N THR A 320 0.98 -1.99 -12.87
CA THR A 320 0.83 -2.82 -11.66
C THR A 320 2.10 -3.60 -11.33
N ARG A 321 3.27 -3.12 -11.80
CA ARG A 321 4.59 -3.66 -11.49
C ARG A 321 5.49 -2.57 -10.93
N THR A 322 6.24 -2.93 -9.89
CA THR A 322 7.17 -2.01 -9.22
C THR A 322 8.42 -1.77 -10.07
N SER A 323 8.94 -0.54 -9.99
CA SER A 323 10.20 -0.09 -10.58
C SER A 323 10.71 1.09 -9.77
N GLN A 324 12.00 1.37 -9.87
CA GLN A 324 12.65 2.57 -9.32
C GLN A 324 13.46 3.28 -10.41
N GLY A 325 12.85 3.38 -11.61
CA GLY A 325 13.52 3.81 -12.84
C GLY A 325 13.51 5.31 -13.08
N ASP A 326 12.77 6.08 -12.28
CA ASP A 326 12.44 7.48 -12.60
C ASP A 326 13.46 8.46 -11.96
N ILE A 327 14.45 7.95 -11.20
CA ILE A 327 15.47 8.76 -10.51
C ILE A 327 16.17 9.75 -11.46
N LEU A 328 16.68 9.27 -12.60
CA LEU A 328 17.37 10.14 -13.55
C LEU A 328 16.41 11.13 -14.23
N GLN A 329 15.16 10.72 -14.46
CA GLN A 329 14.14 11.60 -15.03
C GLN A 329 13.86 12.78 -14.09
N VAL A 330 13.77 12.54 -12.78
CA VAL A 330 13.52 13.57 -11.77
C VAL A 330 14.74 14.48 -11.60
N VAL A 331 15.95 13.91 -11.53
CA VAL A 331 17.20 14.68 -11.38
C VAL A 331 17.39 15.69 -12.51
N PHE A 332 17.05 15.31 -13.74
CA PHE A 332 17.18 16.17 -14.93
C PHE A 332 15.84 16.70 -15.44
N LEU A 333 14.83 16.80 -14.58
CA LEU A 333 13.47 17.17 -15.00
C LEU A 333 13.41 18.63 -15.45
N SER A 334 12.66 18.86 -16.54
CA SER A 334 12.48 20.14 -17.24
C SER A 334 13.64 20.53 -18.17
N HIS A 335 13.48 21.66 -18.85
CA HIS A 335 14.49 22.25 -19.73
C HIS A 335 15.31 23.31 -18.99
N GLY A 336 16.56 23.51 -19.41
CA GLY A 336 17.51 24.39 -18.73
C GLY A 336 18.25 23.69 -17.59
N ASP A 337 18.95 24.46 -16.76
CA ASP A 337 19.73 23.95 -15.63
C ASP A 337 18.88 23.90 -14.36
N THR A 338 18.57 22.68 -13.89
CA THR A 338 17.82 22.43 -12.66
C THR A 338 18.59 21.53 -11.70
N GLN A 339 18.30 21.65 -10.40
CA GLN A 339 18.85 20.81 -9.34
C GLN A 339 17.75 20.44 -8.34
N HIS A 340 16.86 19.56 -8.76
CA HIS A 340 15.72 19.14 -7.94
C HIS A 340 16.17 18.34 -6.72
N ILE A 341 15.63 18.67 -5.55
CA ILE A 341 15.83 17.88 -4.33
C ILE A 341 14.88 16.67 -4.38
N ALA A 342 15.43 15.47 -4.24
CA ALA A 342 14.68 14.22 -4.22
C ALA A 342 14.94 13.43 -2.93
N LEU A 343 13.87 13.06 -2.23
CA LEU A 343 13.90 12.13 -1.10
C LEU A 343 13.51 10.72 -1.58
N ILE A 344 14.18 9.69 -1.07
CA ILE A 344 13.94 8.30 -1.48
C ILE A 344 13.71 7.45 -0.22
N PRO A 345 12.46 7.26 0.23
CA PRO A 345 12.17 6.45 1.41
C PRO A 345 12.49 4.97 1.13
N GLY A 346 13.19 4.31 2.05
CA GLY A 346 13.50 2.88 2.02
C GLY A 346 12.53 2.00 2.82
N ASN A 347 11.63 2.61 3.60
CA ASN A 347 10.63 1.90 4.41
C ASN A 347 9.43 2.81 4.72
N VAL A 348 8.38 2.25 5.36
CA VAL A 348 7.14 2.99 5.63
C VAL A 348 7.27 4.04 6.74
N GLU A 349 8.25 3.92 7.64
CA GLU A 349 8.55 4.97 8.62
C GLU A 349 9.14 6.19 7.92
N GLU A 350 10.06 5.98 6.99
CA GLU A 350 10.60 7.04 6.13
C GLU A 350 9.52 7.62 5.20
N CYS A 351 8.56 6.85 4.71
CA CYS A 351 7.40 7.43 4.00
C CYS A 351 6.64 8.44 4.87
N PHE A 352 6.42 8.13 6.16
CA PHE A 352 5.79 9.05 7.10
C PHE A 352 6.68 10.28 7.37
N GLN A 353 7.97 10.07 7.66
CA GLN A 353 8.91 11.14 8.01
C GLN A 353 9.14 12.09 6.81
N PHE A 354 9.43 11.54 5.63
CA PHE A 354 9.72 12.31 4.42
C PHE A 354 8.49 13.05 3.89
N ALA A 355 7.27 12.63 4.21
CA ALA A 355 6.08 13.42 3.88
C ALA A 355 6.03 14.75 4.62
N ALA A 356 6.39 14.77 5.91
CA ALA A 356 6.49 16.01 6.68
C ALA A 356 7.76 16.80 6.32
N GLU A 357 8.89 16.09 6.18
CA GLU A 357 10.17 16.72 5.86
C GLU A 357 10.19 17.35 4.47
N ALA A 358 9.56 16.73 3.46
CA ALA A 358 9.48 17.33 2.12
C ALA A 358 8.76 18.69 2.13
N LEU A 359 7.72 18.85 2.97
CA LEU A 359 7.01 20.13 3.11
C LEU A 359 7.89 21.19 3.79
N ASP A 360 8.68 20.78 4.79
CA ASP A 360 9.70 21.63 5.42
C ASP A 360 10.78 22.04 4.42
N LEU A 361 11.33 21.09 3.66
CA LEU A 361 12.38 21.35 2.67
C LEU A 361 11.85 22.27 1.57
N ALA A 362 10.62 22.08 1.10
CA ALA A 362 10.01 22.91 0.08
C ALA A 362 9.94 24.38 0.51
N GLU A 363 9.58 24.65 1.77
CA GLU A 363 9.52 26.02 2.29
C GLU A 363 10.89 26.60 2.66
N VAL A 364 11.82 25.78 3.18
CA VAL A 364 13.18 26.23 3.54
C VAL A 364 14.00 26.58 2.31
N PHE A 365 13.94 25.74 1.28
CA PHE A 365 14.70 25.92 0.04
C PHE A 365 13.91 26.64 -1.06
N GLN A 366 12.62 26.93 -0.81
CA GLN A 366 11.73 27.63 -1.74
C GLN A 366 11.78 26.99 -3.14
N THR A 367 11.60 25.68 -3.22
CA THR A 367 11.70 24.93 -4.49
C THR A 367 10.77 23.72 -4.47
N PRO A 368 10.37 23.18 -5.63
CA PRO A 368 9.72 21.88 -5.70
C PRO A 368 10.60 20.78 -5.09
N ILE A 369 9.99 19.91 -4.27
CA ILE A 369 10.62 18.74 -3.67
C ILE A 369 9.96 17.49 -4.22
N PHE A 370 10.77 16.52 -4.65
CA PHE A 370 10.29 15.23 -5.11
C PHE A 370 10.47 14.18 -4.02
N VAL A 371 9.49 13.29 -3.88
CA VAL A 371 9.62 12.10 -3.03
C VAL A 371 9.37 10.86 -3.88
N LEU A 372 10.42 10.08 -4.09
CA LEU A 372 10.46 8.93 -5.00
C LEU A 372 10.21 7.63 -4.21
N SER A 373 8.95 7.27 -4.06
CA SER A 373 8.54 5.95 -3.55
C SER A 373 8.37 4.97 -4.73
N ASP A 374 7.83 3.78 -4.47
CA ASP A 374 7.51 2.80 -5.50
C ASP A 374 6.22 2.02 -5.18
N LEU A 375 5.70 1.31 -6.18
CA LEU A 375 4.47 0.52 -6.05
C LEU A 375 4.51 -0.50 -4.90
N ASP A 376 5.65 -1.14 -4.69
CA ASP A 376 5.81 -2.19 -3.68
C ASP A 376 5.80 -1.61 -2.27
N LEU A 377 6.54 -0.52 -2.04
CA LEU A 377 6.47 0.18 -0.76
C LEU A 377 5.10 0.85 -0.55
N GLY A 378 4.57 1.47 -1.60
CA GLY A 378 3.37 2.30 -1.58
C GLY A 378 2.06 1.54 -1.36
N MET A 379 1.86 0.39 -2.03
CA MET A 379 0.57 -0.32 -2.04
C MET A 379 0.56 -1.65 -1.28
N ASN A 380 1.69 -2.11 -0.75
CA ASN A 380 1.76 -3.36 0.02
C ASN A 380 1.92 -3.10 1.51
N ASN A 381 1.53 -4.10 2.30
CA ASN A 381 1.53 -3.99 3.76
C ASN A 381 2.89 -4.36 4.33
N TRP A 382 3.46 -3.41 5.08
CA TRP A 382 4.75 -3.53 5.74
C TRP A 382 4.62 -3.38 7.24
N MET A 383 5.46 -4.10 7.97
CA MET A 383 5.57 -3.94 9.41
C MET A 383 6.45 -2.73 9.73
N SER A 384 6.07 -1.97 10.76
CA SER A 384 6.85 -0.83 11.26
C SER A 384 6.70 -0.71 12.77
N ASP A 385 7.66 -0.04 13.41
CA ASP A 385 7.38 0.57 14.71
C ASP A 385 6.34 1.69 14.55
N PRO A 386 5.58 2.03 15.61
CA PRO A 386 4.66 3.15 15.58
C PRO A 386 5.42 4.44 15.24
N PHE A 387 4.81 5.26 14.39
CA PHE A 387 5.43 6.50 13.98
C PHE A 387 5.55 7.48 15.15
N GLN A 388 6.72 8.10 15.26
CA GLN A 388 6.95 9.15 16.24
C GLN A 388 6.20 10.40 15.82
N TYR A 389 5.44 10.97 16.76
CA TYR A 389 4.76 12.24 16.51
C TYR A 389 5.80 13.34 16.32
N PRO A 390 5.61 14.26 15.36
CA PRO A 390 6.50 15.41 15.23
C PRO A 390 6.50 16.22 16.52
N ASP A 391 7.70 16.52 17.02
CA ASP A 391 7.94 17.28 18.26
C ASP A 391 8.45 18.71 17.99
N LYS A 392 8.72 19.03 16.72
CA LYS A 392 9.23 20.32 16.26
C LYS A 392 8.17 21.10 15.49
N PRO A 393 8.18 22.45 15.58
CA PRO A 393 7.34 23.27 14.73
C PRO A 393 7.74 23.12 13.26
N TYR A 394 6.80 23.40 12.36
CA TYR A 394 7.07 23.43 10.92
C TYR A 394 8.19 24.41 10.58
N ARG A 395 9.11 23.98 9.73
CA ARG A 395 10.16 24.86 9.21
C ARG A 395 9.60 25.65 8.03
N ARG A 396 9.02 26.81 8.33
CA ARG A 396 8.38 27.68 7.32
C ARG A 396 9.37 28.45 6.43
N GLY A 397 10.68 28.35 6.65
CA GLY A 397 11.68 29.12 5.91
C GLY A 397 11.60 30.63 6.17
N LYS A 398 12.04 31.42 5.19
CA LYS A 398 12.11 32.90 5.26
C LYS A 398 10.74 33.57 5.01
N VAL A 399 9.76 33.31 5.88
CA VAL A 399 8.44 33.96 5.79
C VAL A 399 8.43 35.27 6.60
N MET A 400 8.02 36.36 5.95
CA MET A 400 7.85 37.65 6.61
C MET A 400 6.47 37.78 7.24
N THR A 401 6.42 38.34 8.45
CA THR A 401 5.15 38.76 9.07
C THR A 401 4.69 40.08 8.46
N LYS A 402 3.43 40.44 8.70
CA LYS A 402 2.86 41.72 8.26
C LYS A 402 3.71 42.91 8.76
N GLU A 403 4.13 42.87 10.02
CA GLU A 403 4.92 43.93 10.65
C GLU A 403 6.29 44.06 10.00
N LYS A 404 6.94 42.94 9.65
CA LYS A 404 8.22 42.94 8.93
C LYS A 404 8.07 43.52 7.52
N LEU A 405 6.99 43.19 6.82
CA LEU A 405 6.69 43.75 5.49
C LEU A 405 6.43 45.26 5.55
N GLU A 406 5.66 45.73 6.54
CA GLU A 406 5.41 47.15 6.76
C GLU A 406 6.70 47.92 7.08
N ALA A 407 7.61 47.32 7.88
CA ALA A 407 8.90 47.90 8.22
C ALA A 407 9.84 48.09 7.01
N LEU A 408 9.68 47.30 5.94
CA LEU A 408 10.44 47.49 4.69
C LEU A 408 10.04 48.75 3.92
N GLY A 409 8.90 49.38 4.25
CA GLY A 409 8.47 50.63 3.63
C GLY A 409 8.34 50.57 2.11
N GLY A 410 7.93 49.41 1.57
CA GLY A 410 7.78 49.19 0.12
C GLY A 410 9.08 48.88 -0.63
N LYS A 411 10.23 48.78 0.05
CA LYS A 411 11.50 48.33 -0.54
C LYS A 411 11.55 46.81 -0.53
N TRP A 412 10.99 46.18 -1.56
CA TRP A 412 11.09 44.74 -1.79
C TRP A 412 11.82 44.45 -3.09
N GLY A 413 12.65 43.42 -3.08
CA GLY A 413 13.29 42.90 -4.28
C GLY A 413 13.55 41.40 -4.10
N ARG A 414 13.12 40.60 -5.07
CA ARG A 414 13.21 39.13 -5.05
C ARG A 414 14.61 38.61 -4.70
N TYR A 415 15.66 39.26 -5.20
CA TYR A 415 17.07 38.89 -4.99
C TYR A 415 17.84 39.91 -4.14
N ALA A 416 17.12 40.80 -3.44
CA ALA A 416 17.76 41.80 -2.58
C ALA A 416 18.27 41.17 -1.27
N ASP A 417 17.72 40.02 -0.89
CA ASP A 417 18.16 39.22 0.24
C ASP A 417 19.06 38.07 -0.26
N VAL A 418 20.38 38.31 -0.26
CA VAL A 418 21.39 37.37 -0.79
C VAL A 418 21.80 36.29 0.23
N ASP A 419 21.62 36.54 1.54
CA ASP A 419 22.16 35.68 2.61
C ASP A 419 21.18 35.45 3.80
N GLY A 420 20.08 36.21 3.90
CA GLY A 420 19.22 36.31 5.08
C GLY A 420 18.98 37.74 5.54
#